data_AF-A0AAD7BF85-F1
#
_entry.id   AF-A0AAD7BF85-F1
#
_cell.length_a   1.000
_cell.length_b   1.000
_cell.length_c   1.000
_cell.angle_alpha   90.00
_cell.angle_beta   90.00
_cell.angle_gamma   90.00
#
_symmetry.space_group_name_H-M   'P 1'
#
loop_
_entity.id
_entity.type
_entity.pdbx_description
1 polymer ?
#
loop_
_entity_poly.entity_id
_entity_poly.type
_entity_poly.pdbx_seq_one_letter_code
_entity_poly.pdbx_strand_id
1 'polypeptide(L)'
;MGFGDSPKSPSFEVDRRGWNAAWERDLATIYGSGIPISYPNRRPIPSITSGLPPQHYEMMLAEGNTANLQNMARQICVLQRDLTKSLLSDLQRMISRRGGLGGVCKDREDLILEALVRACRASPDFEEHRKCPELTLKRLNNDSGKGYIDLVKKLCHNDLERVPSDFKTVPNTVYDQLTAAGRNAHPGELLAKKSLDASRTYLLTMVVWNVLLAYYGESERYGLDKGQRGTMEENKSMKEAFRADLGSKAMKSAMSEVSANRENAEHHCTSCNLPASKLGLTTLSACQRCKAIDRLVYYCSKQCQTTDWKTGTPPHKTVCGKKGAVATALLSPVAAAEDDDDDLYGPPVDGYTRSPALLHQLKLLQRKPGDHGVMLQDPMGKLFFKTGAPSEVLMMYNLLEPTAKNAVGFGVDKLRAQLLKEYGVDVEEVRKAKEAEKAK
;
A
#
# COMPACT_ATOMS: atom_id res chain seq x y z
N MET A 1 8.73 26.56 13.59
CA MET A 1 9.42 27.11 12.42
C MET A 1 8.42 27.98 11.68
N GLY A 2 8.52 29.30 11.78
CA GLY A 2 7.70 30.18 10.97
C GLY A 2 8.15 30.03 9.52
N PHE A 3 7.32 29.41 8.68
CA PHE A 3 7.50 29.54 7.24
C PHE A 3 7.28 31.02 6.95
N GLY A 4 8.36 31.77 6.67
CA GLY A 4 8.26 33.15 6.20
C GLY A 4 7.34 33.20 4.98
N ASP A 5 6.75 34.35 4.68
CA ASP A 5 5.78 34.55 3.59
C ASP A 5 6.31 34.01 2.24
N SER A 6 6.14 32.70 2.03
CA SER A 6 6.46 32.06 0.77
C SER A 6 5.56 32.68 -0.28
N PRO A 7 6.08 33.04 -1.46
CA PRO A 7 5.25 33.55 -2.54
C PRO A 7 4.07 32.62 -2.74
N LYS A 8 2.84 33.17 -2.73
CA LYS A 8 1.61 32.38 -2.80
C LYS A 8 1.67 31.44 -4.01
N SER A 9 1.72 30.14 -3.75
CA SER A 9 1.62 29.11 -4.79
C SER A 9 0.32 29.30 -5.57
N PRO A 10 0.32 29.15 -6.90
CA PRO A 10 -0.92 29.20 -7.67
C PRO A 10 -1.82 28.03 -7.27
N SER A 11 -3.14 28.22 -7.41
CA SER A 11 -4.11 27.12 -7.22
C SER A 11 -4.03 26.13 -8.39
N PHE A 12 -4.22 24.84 -8.11
CA PHE A 12 -4.33 23.82 -9.16
C PHE A 12 -5.55 24.03 -10.08
N GLU A 13 -6.54 24.83 -9.69
CA GLU A 13 -7.65 25.21 -10.56
C GLU A 13 -7.20 26.20 -11.66
N VAL A 14 -6.13 26.96 -11.42
CA VAL A 14 -5.64 28.02 -12.32
C VAL A 14 -4.42 27.53 -13.11
N ASP A 15 -3.43 26.95 -12.43
CA ASP A 15 -2.20 26.47 -13.03
C ASP A 15 -1.68 25.23 -12.27
N ARG A 16 -2.09 24.04 -12.72
CA ARG A 16 -1.66 22.75 -12.13
C ARG A 16 -0.16 22.55 -12.17
N ARG A 17 0.50 23.00 -13.25
CA ARG A 17 1.94 22.82 -13.43
C ARG A 17 2.71 23.74 -12.52
N GLY A 18 2.34 25.02 -12.46
CA GLY A 18 2.91 25.99 -11.53
C GLY A 18 2.67 25.61 -10.06
N TRP A 19 1.48 25.10 -9.75
CA TRP A 19 1.10 24.62 -8.41
C TRP A 19 2.00 23.47 -7.98
N ASN A 20 2.12 22.43 -8.81
CA ASN A 20 2.98 21.29 -8.52
C ASN A 20 4.46 21.70 -8.47
N ALA A 21 4.92 22.54 -9.40
CA ALA A 21 6.30 23.00 -9.42
C ALA A 21 6.68 23.83 -8.18
N ALA A 22 5.75 24.62 -7.63
CA ALA A 22 5.98 25.34 -6.37
C ALA A 22 6.17 24.36 -5.21
N TRP A 23 5.29 23.38 -5.10
CA TRP A 23 5.39 22.32 -4.10
C TRP A 23 6.69 21.49 -4.24
N GLU A 24 7.11 21.14 -5.45
CA GLU A 24 8.37 20.40 -5.65
C GLU A 24 9.61 21.21 -5.25
N ARG A 25 9.58 22.55 -5.40
CA ARG A 25 10.64 23.42 -4.88
C ARG A 25 10.68 23.37 -3.37
N ASP A 26 9.53 23.44 -2.70
CA ASP A 26 9.45 23.34 -1.24
C ASP A 26 9.97 21.98 -0.76
N LEU A 27 9.58 20.89 -1.43
CA LEU A 27 10.16 19.57 -1.16
C LEU A 27 11.67 19.52 -1.37
N ALA A 28 12.20 20.16 -2.40
CA ALA A 28 13.64 20.19 -2.63
C ALA A 28 14.40 20.92 -1.51
N THR A 29 13.77 21.87 -0.79
CA THR A 29 14.39 22.50 0.39
C THR A 29 14.48 21.54 1.58
N ILE A 30 13.52 20.63 1.72
CA ILE A 30 13.44 19.66 2.85
C ILE A 30 14.25 18.39 2.53
N TYR A 31 14.08 17.86 1.31
CA TYR A 31 14.55 16.56 0.85
C TYR A 31 15.66 16.64 -0.23
N GLY A 32 16.15 17.83 -0.58
CA GLY A 32 17.13 18.02 -1.64
C GLY A 32 16.58 17.87 -3.07
N SER A 33 17.28 18.43 -4.06
CA SER A 33 16.87 18.49 -5.48
C SER A 33 17.06 17.18 -6.28
N GLY A 34 17.45 16.09 -5.61
CA GLY A 34 17.72 14.78 -6.19
C GLY A 34 19.21 14.44 -6.18
N ILE A 35 19.52 13.14 -6.04
CA ILE A 35 20.86 12.54 -5.74
C ILE A 35 21.08 12.51 -4.22
N PRO A 36 21.62 11.42 -3.62
CA PRO A 36 21.45 11.16 -2.19
C PRO A 36 21.94 12.37 -1.40
N ILE A 37 21.10 12.82 -0.47
CA ILE A 37 21.48 13.92 0.42
C ILE A 37 22.62 13.40 1.29
N SER A 38 23.84 13.54 0.79
CA SER A 38 24.99 13.67 1.66
C SER A 38 24.82 15.05 2.28
N TYR A 39 24.10 15.13 3.40
CA TYR A 39 24.11 16.33 4.21
C TYR A 39 25.58 16.58 4.54
N PRO A 40 26.21 17.63 3.99
CA PRO A 40 27.58 17.92 4.32
C PRO A 40 27.56 18.32 5.79
N ASN A 41 28.09 17.44 6.64
CA ASN A 41 28.26 17.58 8.09
C ASN A 41 27.04 17.23 8.97
N ARG A 42 27.00 15.98 9.45
CA ARG A 42 26.80 15.48 10.84
C ARG A 42 25.78 16.14 11.81
N ARG A 43 24.98 17.13 11.42
CA ARG A 43 23.95 17.68 12.31
C ARG A 43 22.72 16.79 12.24
N PRO A 44 22.27 16.20 13.36
CA PRO A 44 21.04 15.41 13.36
C PRO A 44 19.88 16.31 12.92
N ILE A 45 19.10 15.84 11.95
CA ILE A 45 17.86 16.49 11.56
C ILE A 45 16.92 16.45 12.77
N PRO A 46 16.43 17.59 13.29
CA PRO A 46 15.49 17.59 14.39
C PRO A 46 14.24 16.79 14.00
N SER A 47 13.85 15.83 14.83
CA SER A 47 12.60 15.12 14.64
C SER A 47 11.42 16.05 14.90
N ILE A 48 10.44 16.01 14.00
CA ILE A 48 9.19 16.76 14.09
C ILE A 48 8.38 16.27 15.28
N THR A 49 8.50 14.99 15.64
CA THR A 49 7.77 14.43 16.78
C THR A 49 8.47 14.74 18.08
N SER A 50 9.81 14.70 18.16
CA SER A 50 10.54 14.77 19.44
C SER A 50 10.50 16.15 20.13
N GLY A 51 10.07 17.20 19.44
CA GLY A 51 9.95 18.56 19.97
C GLY A 51 8.57 18.93 20.50
N LEU A 52 7.60 18.01 20.45
CA LEU A 52 6.23 18.32 20.87
C LEU A 52 6.11 18.42 22.40
N PRO A 53 5.33 19.37 22.93
CA PRO A 53 5.03 19.44 24.36
C PRO A 53 4.35 18.16 24.87
N PRO A 54 4.59 17.74 26.13
CA PRO A 54 4.00 16.52 26.69
C PRO A 54 2.47 16.39 26.52
N GLN A 55 1.76 17.51 26.62
CA GLN A 55 0.30 17.57 26.45
C GLN A 55 -0.15 17.11 25.06
N HIS A 56 0.66 17.32 24.02
CA HIS A 56 0.37 16.84 22.67
C HIS A 56 0.46 15.32 22.58
N TYR A 57 1.39 14.70 23.32
CA TYR A 57 1.47 13.25 23.36
C TYR A 57 0.29 12.62 24.10
N GLU A 58 -0.17 13.24 25.20
CA GLU A 58 -1.40 12.81 25.89
C GLU A 58 -2.61 12.94 24.98
N MET A 59 -2.68 14.03 24.19
CA MET A 59 -3.72 14.18 23.19
C MET A 59 -3.69 13.05 22.16
N MET A 60 -2.51 12.61 21.70
CA MET A 60 -2.41 11.47 20.77
C MET A 60 -2.90 10.15 21.37
N LEU A 61 -2.88 10.01 22.71
CA LEU A 61 -3.39 8.84 23.42
C LEU A 61 -4.91 8.87 23.67
N ALA A 62 -5.57 10.00 23.42
CA ALA A 62 -7.03 10.12 23.55
C ALA A 62 -7.77 9.07 22.72
N GLU A 63 -8.91 8.57 23.23
CA GLU A 63 -9.70 7.53 22.57
C GLU A 63 -10.13 7.96 21.16
N GLY A 64 -10.51 9.22 20.99
CA GLY A 64 -10.90 9.76 19.70
C GLY A 64 -9.77 9.67 18.67
N ASN A 65 -8.55 10.07 19.05
CA ASN A 65 -7.40 10.10 18.15
C ASN A 65 -6.89 8.70 17.81
N THR A 66 -6.82 7.81 18.80
CA THR A 66 -6.40 6.42 18.59
C THR A 66 -7.40 5.66 17.70
N ALA A 67 -8.70 5.85 17.89
CA ALA A 67 -9.72 5.25 17.03
C ALA A 67 -9.75 5.87 15.61
N ASN A 68 -9.52 7.18 15.47
CA ASN A 68 -9.35 7.81 14.16
C ASN A 68 -8.14 7.22 13.41
N LEU A 69 -6.99 7.09 14.09
CA LEU A 69 -5.79 6.49 13.52
C LEU A 69 -6.02 5.02 13.13
N GLN A 70 -6.72 4.24 13.97
CA GLN A 70 -7.08 2.87 13.63
C GLN A 70 -7.98 2.79 12.39
N ASN A 71 -8.97 3.69 12.28
CA ASN A 71 -9.84 3.73 11.11
C ASN A 71 -9.08 4.12 9.84
N MET A 72 -8.20 5.12 9.92
CA MET A 72 -7.33 5.52 8.81
C MET A 72 -6.41 4.37 8.39
N ALA A 73 -5.75 3.69 9.33
CA ALA A 73 -4.92 2.52 9.05
C ALA A 73 -5.71 1.43 8.31
N ARG A 74 -6.93 1.12 8.76
CA ARG A 74 -7.80 0.14 8.08
C ARG A 74 -8.17 0.58 6.66
N GLN A 75 -8.52 1.85 6.46
CA GLN A 75 -8.85 2.38 5.13
C GLN A 75 -7.66 2.26 4.17
N ILE A 76 -6.45 2.56 4.64
CA ILE A 76 -5.23 2.37 3.85
C ILE A 76 -5.04 0.89 3.50
N CYS A 77 -5.20 -0.04 4.44
CA CYS A 77 -5.10 -1.48 4.16
C CYS A 77 -6.09 -1.95 3.09
N VAL A 78 -7.36 -1.50 3.18
CA VAL A 78 -8.39 -1.81 2.18
C VAL A 78 -8.00 -1.25 0.82
N LEU A 79 -7.59 0.03 0.77
CA LEU A 79 -7.18 0.67 -0.47
C LEU A 79 -5.95 0.01 -1.10
N GLN A 80 -4.94 -0.37 -0.30
CA GLN A 80 -3.76 -1.07 -0.81
C GLN A 80 -4.10 -2.47 -1.32
N ARG A 81 -5.02 -3.19 -0.68
CA ARG A 81 -5.54 -4.48 -1.19
C ARG A 81 -6.25 -4.30 -2.52
N ASP A 82 -7.13 -3.31 -2.62
CA ASP A 82 -7.93 -3.06 -3.82
C ASP A 82 -7.06 -2.58 -4.99
N LEU A 83 -6.08 -1.72 -4.69
CA LEU A 83 -4.99 -1.35 -5.60
C LEU A 83 -4.26 -2.60 -6.12
N THR A 84 -3.86 -3.50 -5.23
CA THR A 84 -3.17 -4.74 -5.61
C THR A 84 -4.03 -5.62 -6.52
N LYS A 85 -5.33 -5.78 -6.21
CA LYS A 85 -6.26 -6.57 -7.02
C LYS A 85 -6.42 -6.01 -8.43
N SER A 86 -6.69 -4.70 -8.54
CA SER A 86 -6.83 -4.03 -9.83
C SER A 86 -5.55 -4.18 -10.65
N LEU A 87 -4.39 -3.96 -10.03
CA LEU A 87 -3.11 -4.11 -10.71
C LEU A 87 -2.85 -5.53 -11.18
N LEU A 88 -3.25 -6.57 -10.46
CA LEU A 88 -3.01 -7.94 -10.96
C LEU A 88 -3.87 -8.28 -12.17
N SER A 89 -5.12 -7.83 -12.21
CA SER A 89 -5.96 -7.98 -13.41
C SER A 89 -5.44 -7.14 -14.58
N ASP A 90 -4.82 -5.99 -14.30
CA ASP A 90 -4.52 -4.99 -15.31
C ASP A 90 -3.05 -4.93 -15.73
N LEU A 91 -2.09 -5.33 -14.89
CA LEU A 91 -0.66 -5.37 -15.24
C LEU A 91 -0.45 -6.32 -16.42
N GLN A 92 -1.19 -7.44 -16.48
CA GLN A 92 -1.21 -8.30 -17.66
C GLN A 92 -1.69 -7.54 -18.90
N ARG A 93 -2.77 -6.75 -18.81
CA ARG A 93 -3.27 -5.93 -19.93
C ARG A 93 -2.31 -4.81 -20.32
N MET A 94 -1.69 -4.15 -19.34
CA MET A 94 -0.72 -3.06 -19.54
C MET A 94 0.60 -3.57 -20.14
N ILE A 95 1.05 -4.78 -19.78
CA ILE A 95 2.25 -5.40 -20.36
C ILE A 95 1.95 -5.91 -21.77
N SER A 96 0.79 -6.55 -21.99
CA SER A 96 0.41 -7.10 -23.31
C SER A 96 0.12 -6.03 -24.35
N ARG A 97 -0.39 -4.86 -23.95
CA ARG A 97 -0.36 -3.69 -24.82
C ARG A 97 1.08 -3.18 -24.81
N ARG A 98 1.81 -3.40 -25.91
CA ARG A 98 3.26 -3.17 -26.12
C ARG A 98 3.78 -1.72 -25.88
N GLY A 99 3.08 -0.92 -25.07
CA GLY A 99 3.43 0.43 -24.61
C GLY A 99 2.72 0.79 -23.29
N GLY A 100 2.69 -0.11 -22.30
CA GLY A 100 2.14 0.17 -20.95
C GLY A 100 2.68 1.47 -20.36
N LEU A 101 1.81 2.44 -20.05
CA LEU A 101 2.13 3.86 -19.73
C LEU A 101 3.19 4.52 -20.66
N GLY A 102 3.53 3.89 -21.79
CA GLY A 102 4.54 4.28 -22.77
C GLY A 102 4.04 5.30 -23.77
N GLY A 103 2.95 6.00 -23.44
CA GLY A 103 2.59 7.25 -24.11
C GLY A 103 3.72 8.27 -24.02
N VAL A 104 3.62 9.34 -24.80
CA VAL A 104 4.63 10.40 -24.82
C VAL A 104 4.78 10.97 -23.40
N CYS A 105 6.00 11.33 -22.99
CA CYS A 105 6.30 11.82 -21.64
C CYS A 105 5.30 12.89 -21.13
N LYS A 106 4.84 13.77 -22.03
CA LYS A 106 3.85 14.82 -21.75
C LYS A 106 2.51 14.25 -21.27
N ASP A 107 2.00 13.21 -21.92
CA ASP A 107 0.73 12.57 -21.54
C ASP A 107 0.81 11.97 -20.13
N ARG A 108 1.97 11.42 -19.76
CA ARG A 108 2.20 10.86 -18.42
C ARG A 108 2.24 11.91 -17.33
N GLU A 109 2.90 13.04 -17.57
CA GLU A 109 2.90 14.17 -16.64
C GLU A 109 1.48 14.68 -16.38
N ASP A 110 0.67 14.82 -17.44
CA ASP A 110 -0.70 15.31 -17.30
C ASP A 110 -1.57 14.31 -16.51
N LEU A 111 -1.39 13.00 -16.72
CA LEU A 111 -2.03 11.97 -15.90
C LEU A 111 -1.64 12.03 -14.42
N ILE A 112 -0.36 12.24 -14.12
CA ILE A 112 0.12 12.36 -12.74
C ILE A 112 -0.43 13.63 -12.08
N LEU A 113 -0.42 14.76 -12.79
CA LEU A 113 -0.98 16.02 -12.29
C LEU A 113 -2.48 15.91 -12.03
N GLU A 114 -3.23 15.30 -12.95
CA GLU A 114 -4.65 15.00 -12.76
C GLU A 114 -4.87 14.13 -11.52
N ALA A 115 -4.06 13.09 -11.33
CA ALA A 115 -4.17 12.21 -10.17
C ALA A 115 -3.88 12.92 -8.85
N LEU A 116 -2.87 13.80 -8.81
CA LEU A 116 -2.55 14.64 -7.65
C LEU A 116 -3.73 15.56 -7.31
N VAL A 117 -4.32 16.21 -8.31
CA VAL A 117 -5.50 17.07 -8.12
C VAL A 117 -6.69 16.27 -7.57
N ARG A 118 -6.96 15.08 -8.14
CA ARG A 118 -8.04 14.21 -7.64
C ARG A 118 -7.82 13.78 -6.20
N ALA A 119 -6.59 13.38 -5.85
CA ALA A 119 -6.26 13.04 -4.47
C ALA A 119 -6.47 14.25 -3.54
N CYS A 120 -5.97 15.43 -3.88
CA CYS A 120 -6.12 16.63 -3.03
C CYS A 120 -7.57 17.11 -2.93
N ARG A 121 -8.43 16.83 -3.91
CA ARG A 121 -9.88 17.07 -3.81
C ARG A 121 -10.61 16.00 -2.99
N ALA A 122 -10.06 14.78 -2.90
CA ALA A 122 -10.68 13.67 -2.19
C ALA A 122 -10.70 13.89 -0.67
N SER A 123 -9.70 14.60 -0.13
CA SER A 123 -9.60 14.93 1.27
C SER A 123 -9.02 16.34 1.44
N PRO A 124 -9.65 17.21 2.26
CA PRO A 124 -9.17 18.58 2.49
C PRO A 124 -7.75 18.61 3.06
N ASP A 125 -7.38 17.60 3.84
CA ASP A 125 -6.09 17.57 4.52
C ASP A 125 -4.93 17.17 3.59
N PHE A 126 -5.22 16.59 2.41
CA PHE A 126 -4.18 15.98 1.60
C PHE A 126 -3.16 16.97 1.08
N GLU A 127 -3.55 18.22 0.82
CA GLU A 127 -2.63 19.26 0.36
C GLU A 127 -1.52 19.52 1.41
N GLU A 128 -1.87 19.58 2.69
CA GLU A 128 -0.91 19.77 3.79
C GLU A 128 0.00 18.56 4.01
N HIS A 129 -0.50 17.37 3.65
CA HIS A 129 0.21 16.09 3.78
C HIS A 129 1.14 15.77 2.60
N ARG A 130 1.27 16.65 1.60
CA ARG A 130 2.13 16.41 0.43
C ARG A 130 3.63 16.45 0.73
N LYS A 131 4.09 16.19 1.95
CA LYS A 131 5.52 16.06 2.29
C LYS A 131 6.09 14.71 1.83
N CYS A 132 5.90 14.39 0.55
CA CYS A 132 6.12 13.09 -0.07
C CYS A 132 6.98 13.23 -1.33
N PRO A 133 8.31 13.20 -1.24
CA PRO A 133 9.19 13.37 -2.41
C PRO A 133 9.01 12.27 -3.47
N GLU A 134 8.41 11.13 -3.11
CA GLU A 134 8.04 10.04 -4.02
C GLU A 134 7.07 10.47 -5.11
N LEU A 135 6.25 11.50 -4.85
CA LEU A 135 5.18 11.95 -5.74
C LEU A 135 5.61 13.06 -6.70
N THR A 136 6.88 13.44 -6.71
CA THR A 136 7.39 14.42 -7.69
C THR A 136 7.31 13.87 -9.10
N LEU A 137 6.99 14.72 -10.09
CA LEU A 137 6.93 14.36 -11.51
C LEU A 137 8.23 13.71 -11.96
N LYS A 138 9.37 14.27 -11.55
CA LYS A 138 10.69 13.71 -11.85
C LYS A 138 10.85 12.27 -11.36
N ARG A 139 10.41 11.95 -10.13
CA ARG A 139 10.53 10.59 -9.59
C ARG A 139 9.54 9.63 -10.21
N LEU A 140 8.27 10.02 -10.35
CA LEU A 140 7.25 9.16 -10.94
C LEU A 140 7.52 8.86 -12.43
N ASN A 141 8.05 9.83 -13.17
CA ASN A 141 8.43 9.66 -14.58
C ASN A 141 9.82 9.07 -14.81
N ASN A 142 10.58 8.80 -13.74
CA ASN A 142 11.95 8.30 -13.86
C ASN A 142 12.02 7.02 -14.72
N ASP A 143 13.06 6.91 -15.54
CA ASP A 143 13.31 5.80 -16.47
C ASP A 143 12.06 5.38 -17.25
N SER A 144 11.43 6.36 -17.92
CA SER A 144 10.21 6.14 -18.70
C SER A 144 9.03 5.57 -17.88
N GLY A 145 8.86 6.06 -16.65
CA GLY A 145 7.71 5.72 -15.78
C GLY A 145 7.96 4.54 -14.84
N LYS A 146 9.18 4.01 -14.84
CA LYS A 146 9.60 2.97 -13.89
C LYS A 146 9.43 3.41 -12.43
N GLY A 147 9.67 4.69 -12.13
CA GLY A 147 9.52 5.21 -10.78
C GLY A 147 8.10 5.05 -10.21
N TYR A 148 7.08 5.27 -11.04
CA TYR A 148 5.69 4.96 -10.69
C TYR A 148 5.48 3.47 -10.42
N ILE A 149 5.97 2.59 -11.31
CA ILE A 149 5.85 1.13 -11.14
C ILE A 149 6.56 0.63 -9.87
N ASP A 150 7.71 1.21 -9.53
CA ASP A 150 8.44 0.86 -8.32
C ASP A 150 7.72 1.34 -7.05
N LEU A 151 7.05 2.50 -7.10
CA LEU A 151 6.19 2.97 -6.00
C LEU A 151 4.99 2.04 -5.81
N VAL A 152 4.31 1.69 -6.92
CA VAL A 152 3.21 0.73 -6.94
C VAL A 152 3.60 -0.58 -6.25
N LYS A 153 4.73 -1.19 -6.63
CA LYS A 153 5.22 -2.45 -6.05
C LYS A 153 5.42 -2.36 -4.53
N LYS A 154 5.86 -1.21 -4.02
CA LYS A 154 6.08 -1.00 -2.58
C LYS A 154 4.76 -0.89 -1.79
N LEU A 155 3.69 -0.42 -2.42
CA LEU A 155 2.37 -0.25 -1.80
C LEU A 155 1.49 -1.51 -1.92
N CYS A 156 1.76 -2.38 -2.89
CA CYS A 156 0.99 -3.61 -3.09
C CYS A 156 1.29 -4.69 -2.05
N HIS A 157 0.28 -5.47 -1.68
CA HIS A 157 0.39 -6.63 -0.79
C HIS A 157 0.56 -7.94 -1.56
N ASN A 158 1.06 -8.98 -0.88
CA ASN A 158 1.16 -10.32 -1.46
C ASN A 158 -0.16 -11.09 -1.31
N ASP A 159 -0.83 -10.94 -0.15
CA ASP A 159 -2.14 -11.51 0.11
C ASP A 159 -3.26 -10.61 -0.47
N LEU A 160 -4.10 -11.20 -1.32
CA LEU A 160 -5.24 -10.55 -1.95
C LEU A 160 -6.56 -10.92 -1.28
N GLU A 161 -6.59 -12.07 -0.61
CA GLU A 161 -7.82 -12.63 -0.08
C GLU A 161 -8.22 -11.94 1.22
N ARG A 162 -7.23 -11.47 1.99
CA ARG A 162 -7.44 -10.81 3.28
C ARG A 162 -7.02 -9.35 3.23
N VAL A 163 -7.70 -8.54 4.05
CA VAL A 163 -7.24 -7.17 4.33
C VAL A 163 -6.06 -7.32 5.30
N PRO A 164 -4.89 -6.74 4.99
CA PRO A 164 -3.73 -6.84 5.87
C PRO A 164 -4.00 -6.13 7.20
N SER A 165 -3.37 -6.63 8.26
CA SER A 165 -3.52 -6.07 9.60
C SER A 165 -2.82 -4.72 9.79
N ASP A 166 -1.82 -4.42 8.97
CA ASP A 166 -1.14 -3.12 8.91
C ASP A 166 -0.89 -2.70 7.46
N PHE A 167 -0.73 -1.39 7.26
CA PHE A 167 -0.46 -0.84 5.95
C PHE A 167 1.04 -0.88 5.62
N LYS A 168 1.37 -1.05 4.34
CA LYS A 168 2.75 -0.97 3.87
C LYS A 168 3.19 0.49 3.78
N THR A 169 4.29 0.83 4.46
CA THR A 169 4.94 2.13 4.33
C THR A 169 5.97 2.10 3.21
N VAL A 170 6.26 3.27 2.62
CA VAL A 170 7.31 3.42 1.61
C VAL A 170 8.56 3.99 2.29
N PRO A 171 9.69 3.25 2.34
CA PRO A 171 10.90 3.70 3.03
C PRO A 171 11.44 5.01 2.43
N ASN A 172 11.84 5.95 3.29
CA ASN A 172 12.51 7.18 2.87
C ASN A 172 13.37 7.70 4.02
N THR A 173 14.69 7.59 3.87
CA THR A 173 15.65 7.89 4.93
C THR A 173 15.48 9.26 5.58
N VAL A 174 15.17 10.30 4.80
CA VAL A 174 15.04 11.68 5.32
C VAL A 174 13.73 11.84 6.07
N TYR A 175 12.63 11.33 5.51
CA TYR A 175 11.34 11.29 6.18
C TYR A 175 11.41 10.45 7.47
N ASP A 176 12.09 9.31 7.43
CA ASP A 176 12.26 8.41 8.57
C ASP A 176 13.06 9.08 9.69
N GLN A 177 14.08 9.89 9.35
CA GLN A 177 14.81 10.72 10.33
C GLN A 177 13.94 11.86 10.88
N LEU A 178 13.21 12.57 10.02
CA LEU A 178 12.30 13.66 10.41
C LEU A 178 11.17 13.19 11.32
N THR A 179 10.77 11.92 11.23
CA THR A 179 9.68 11.35 12.02
C THR A 179 10.17 10.31 13.03
N ALA A 180 11.48 10.20 13.23
CA ALA A 180 12.05 9.23 14.16
C ALA A 180 11.57 9.54 15.58
N ALA A 181 11.05 8.52 16.25
CA ALA A 181 10.76 8.57 17.67
C ALA A 181 12.05 8.36 18.48
N GLY A 182 12.15 8.96 19.66
CA GLY A 182 13.25 8.72 20.58
C GLY A 182 13.39 7.24 21.00
N ARG A 183 14.59 6.82 21.43
CA ARG A 183 14.81 5.44 21.94
C ARG A 183 13.91 5.06 23.13
N ASN A 184 13.55 6.05 23.95
CA ASN A 184 12.62 5.92 25.07
C ASN A 184 11.38 6.78 24.81
N ALA A 185 10.88 6.77 23.58
CA ALA A 185 9.77 7.60 23.15
C ALA A 185 8.52 7.37 24.00
N HIS A 186 7.81 8.46 24.27
CA HIS A 186 6.50 8.39 24.90
C HIS A 186 5.53 7.60 24.00
N PRO A 187 4.57 6.81 24.52
CA PRO A 187 3.58 6.11 23.69
C PRO A 187 2.83 7.06 22.73
N GLY A 188 2.53 8.27 23.18
CA GLY A 188 1.94 9.31 22.31
C GLY A 188 2.87 9.81 21.19
N GLU A 189 4.18 9.80 21.38
CA GLU A 189 5.17 10.12 20.33
C GLU A 189 5.20 9.02 19.26
N LEU A 190 5.15 7.75 19.67
CA LEU A 190 5.05 6.62 18.75
C LEU A 190 3.75 6.65 17.94
N LEU A 191 2.62 7.03 18.57
CA LEU A 191 1.35 7.24 17.86
C LEU A 191 1.40 8.44 16.93
N ALA A 192 2.06 9.54 17.31
CA ALA A 192 2.27 10.69 16.43
C ALA A 192 3.05 10.27 15.18
N LYS A 193 4.14 9.50 15.35
CA LYS A 193 4.87 8.91 14.23
C LYS A 193 3.96 8.04 13.36
N LYS A 194 3.21 7.09 13.95
CA LYS A 194 2.32 6.19 13.19
C LYS A 194 1.22 6.97 12.45
N SER A 195 0.74 8.07 13.02
CA SER A 195 -0.21 8.98 12.37
C SER A 195 0.38 9.70 11.16
N LEU A 196 1.62 10.18 11.26
CA LEU A 196 2.35 10.76 10.12
C LEU A 196 2.58 9.70 9.02
N ASP A 197 3.01 8.50 9.40
CA ASP A 197 3.25 7.39 8.47
C ASP A 197 1.97 6.97 7.75
N ALA A 198 0.86 6.88 8.47
CA ALA A 198 -0.46 6.59 7.91
C ALA A 198 -0.90 7.69 6.94
N SER A 199 -0.78 8.96 7.31
CA SER A 199 -1.19 10.09 6.46
C SER A 199 -0.37 10.14 5.16
N ARG A 200 0.96 9.99 5.26
CA ARG A 200 1.85 9.87 4.09
C ARG A 200 1.47 8.68 3.22
N THR A 201 1.31 7.50 3.82
CA THR A 201 0.97 6.28 3.06
C THR A 201 -0.39 6.39 2.39
N TYR A 202 -1.36 7.03 3.05
CA TYR A 202 -2.68 7.24 2.49
C TYR A 202 -2.61 8.10 1.23
N LEU A 203 -1.92 9.25 1.30
CA LEU A 203 -1.72 10.11 0.15
C LEU A 203 -0.99 9.37 -0.99
N LEU A 204 0.10 8.66 -0.69
CA LEU A 204 0.84 7.88 -1.69
C LEU A 204 -0.07 6.87 -2.41
N THR A 205 -0.86 6.12 -1.65
CA THR A 205 -1.76 5.10 -2.19
C THR A 205 -2.88 5.73 -3.01
N MET A 206 -3.46 6.84 -2.53
CA MET A 206 -4.51 7.57 -3.23
C MET A 206 -4.04 8.17 -4.56
N VAL A 207 -2.83 8.73 -4.61
CA VAL A 207 -2.27 9.25 -5.87
C VAL A 207 -2.01 8.12 -6.85
N VAL A 208 -1.42 7.01 -6.39
CA VAL A 208 -1.19 5.84 -7.25
C VAL A 208 -2.51 5.28 -7.81
N TRP A 209 -3.52 5.13 -6.96
CA TRP A 209 -4.86 4.71 -7.38
C TRP A 209 -5.45 5.67 -8.42
N ASN A 210 -5.36 6.99 -8.19
CA ASN A 210 -5.88 7.99 -9.12
C ASN A 210 -5.11 8.07 -10.45
N VAL A 211 -3.82 7.73 -10.48
CA VAL A 211 -3.07 7.60 -11.74
C VAL A 211 -3.64 6.45 -12.57
N LEU A 212 -3.97 5.31 -11.94
CA LEU A 212 -4.63 4.20 -12.64
C LEU A 212 -6.00 4.61 -13.18
N LEU A 213 -6.84 5.23 -12.35
CA LEU A 213 -8.16 5.69 -12.77
C LEU A 213 -8.05 6.70 -13.93
N ALA A 214 -7.17 7.69 -13.82
CA ALA A 214 -6.95 8.68 -14.87
C ALA A 214 -6.49 8.03 -16.18
N TYR A 215 -5.59 7.05 -16.11
CA TYR A 215 -5.11 6.31 -17.27
C TYR A 215 -6.23 5.55 -18.00
N TYR A 216 -7.21 5.02 -17.26
CA TYR A 216 -8.38 4.35 -17.83
C TYR A 216 -9.52 5.31 -18.22
N GLY A 217 -9.36 6.62 -17.99
CA GLY A 217 -10.46 7.58 -18.17
C GLY A 217 -11.59 7.40 -17.16
N GLU A 218 -11.31 6.73 -16.05
CA GLU A 218 -12.25 6.48 -14.95
C GLU A 218 -12.08 7.52 -13.85
N SER A 219 -13.05 7.57 -12.93
CA SER A 219 -13.00 8.41 -11.73
C SER A 219 -13.82 7.78 -10.62
N GLU A 220 -13.44 8.01 -9.38
CA GLU A 220 -14.16 7.54 -8.21
C GLU A 220 -14.65 8.72 -7.37
N ARG A 221 -15.80 8.56 -6.72
CA ARG A 221 -16.32 9.55 -5.77
C ARG A 221 -15.87 9.18 -4.37
N TYR A 222 -15.12 10.06 -3.75
CA TYR A 222 -14.68 9.91 -2.37
C TYR A 222 -15.69 10.52 -1.41
N GLY A 223 -15.94 9.84 -0.30
CA GLY A 223 -16.74 10.35 0.81
C GLY A 223 -15.84 10.68 2.00
N LEU A 224 -16.23 11.68 2.80
CA LEU A 224 -15.55 11.99 4.04
C LEU A 224 -16.00 11.04 5.15
N ASP A 225 -15.06 10.47 5.89
CA ASP A 225 -15.38 9.69 7.07
C ASP A 225 -15.60 10.60 8.28
N LYS A 226 -16.69 10.36 9.00
CA LYS A 226 -17.01 11.11 10.20
C LYS A 226 -16.19 10.56 11.35
N GLY A 227 -15.03 11.19 11.56
CA GLY A 227 -14.14 10.90 12.66
C GLY A 227 -14.83 10.97 14.04
N GLN A 228 -14.17 10.34 15.01
CA GLN A 228 -14.55 10.35 16.42
C GLN A 228 -14.69 11.78 16.94
N ARG A 229 -15.61 11.98 17.89
CA ARG A 229 -15.61 13.19 18.72
C ARG A 229 -14.66 12.94 19.87
N GLY A 230 -13.71 13.84 20.08
CA GLY A 230 -13.10 13.96 21.41
C GLY A 230 -14.16 14.27 22.45
N THR A 231 -13.88 13.97 23.70
CA THR A 231 -14.71 14.38 24.84
C THR A 231 -14.83 15.91 24.89
N MET A 232 -15.81 16.43 25.65
CA MET A 232 -15.96 17.88 25.81
C MET A 232 -14.67 18.52 26.36
N GLU A 233 -14.01 17.85 27.30
CA GLU A 233 -12.78 18.33 27.94
C GLU A 233 -11.58 18.27 26.98
N GLU A 234 -11.43 17.18 26.22
CA GLU A 234 -10.39 17.08 25.18
C GLU A 234 -10.53 18.18 24.13
N ASN A 235 -11.76 18.42 23.65
CA ASN A 235 -12.03 19.49 22.69
C ASN A 235 -11.76 20.88 23.27
N LYS A 236 -12.01 21.09 24.57
CA LYS A 236 -11.74 22.36 25.26
C LYS A 236 -10.24 22.60 25.38
N SER A 237 -9.49 21.61 25.86
CA SER A 237 -8.03 21.66 25.99
C SER A 237 -7.36 21.91 24.63
N MET A 238 -7.79 21.17 23.59
CA MET A 238 -7.35 21.37 22.21
C MET A 238 -7.62 22.80 21.75
N LYS A 239 -8.83 23.33 21.98
CA LYS A 239 -9.20 24.69 21.61
C LYS A 239 -8.34 25.76 22.30
N GLU A 240 -8.02 25.56 23.56
CA GLU A 240 -7.17 26.48 24.34
C GLU A 240 -5.73 26.46 23.83
N ALA A 241 -5.17 25.28 23.56
CA ALA A 241 -3.84 25.12 22.98
C ALA A 241 -3.75 25.79 21.59
N PHE A 242 -4.68 25.49 20.68
CA PHE A 242 -4.69 26.10 19.35
C PHE A 242 -4.89 27.62 19.39
N ARG A 243 -5.69 28.13 20.34
CA ARG A 243 -5.87 29.57 20.51
C ARG A 243 -4.57 30.26 20.93
N ALA A 244 -3.80 29.62 21.81
CA ALA A 244 -2.50 30.15 22.25
C ALA A 244 -1.49 30.20 21.11
N ASP A 245 -1.47 29.18 20.24
CA ASP A 245 -0.45 29.06 19.18
C ASP A 245 -0.78 29.84 17.90
N LEU A 246 -2.02 29.79 17.41
CA LEU A 246 -2.43 30.36 16.11
C LEU A 246 -3.22 31.67 16.22
N GLY A 247 -3.66 32.02 17.42
CA GLY A 247 -4.56 33.14 17.67
C GLY A 247 -6.02 32.85 17.28
N SER A 248 -6.92 33.69 17.80
CA SER A 248 -8.38 33.43 17.74
C SER A 248 -8.97 33.43 16.32
N LYS A 249 -8.43 34.23 15.38
CA LYS A 249 -8.98 34.35 14.03
C LYS A 249 -8.68 33.12 13.18
N ALA A 250 -7.42 32.67 13.14
CA ALA A 250 -7.01 31.47 12.41
C ALA A 250 -7.72 30.23 12.97
N MET A 251 -7.79 30.12 14.30
CA MET A 251 -8.52 29.06 14.99
C MET A 251 -10.01 29.01 14.59
N LYS A 252 -10.70 30.17 14.55
CA LYS A 252 -12.11 30.23 14.15
C LYS A 252 -12.30 29.77 12.69
N SER A 253 -11.38 30.14 11.81
CA SER A 253 -11.38 29.70 10.41
C SER A 253 -11.23 28.18 10.30
N ALA A 254 -10.19 27.62 10.93
CA ALA A 254 -9.93 26.17 10.92
C ALA A 254 -11.11 25.38 11.52
N MET A 255 -11.68 25.84 12.63
CA MET A 255 -12.84 25.18 13.25
C MET A 255 -14.09 25.24 12.38
N SER A 256 -14.29 26.34 11.64
CA SER A 256 -15.40 26.48 10.69
C SER A 256 -15.25 25.51 9.52
N GLU A 257 -14.03 25.37 9.00
CA GLU A 257 -13.72 24.43 7.93
C GLU A 257 -13.91 22.97 8.38
N VAL A 258 -13.37 22.60 9.54
CA VAL A 258 -13.59 21.28 10.15
C VAL A 258 -15.09 21.01 10.35
N SER A 259 -15.87 22.01 10.77
CA SER A 259 -17.32 21.87 10.91
C SER A 259 -18.01 21.62 9.57
N ALA A 260 -17.67 22.39 8.53
CA ALA A 260 -18.23 22.23 7.19
C ALA A 260 -17.88 20.86 6.57
N ASN A 261 -16.63 20.40 6.72
CA ASN A 261 -16.20 19.08 6.28
C ASN A 261 -16.97 17.97 7.00
N ARG A 262 -17.29 18.18 8.27
CA ARG A 262 -18.03 17.22 9.10
C ARG A 262 -19.50 17.08 8.72
N GLU A 263 -20.13 18.13 8.19
CA GLU A 263 -21.53 18.10 7.75
C GLU A 263 -21.71 17.13 6.57
N ASN A 264 -20.71 17.05 5.70
CA ASN A 264 -20.67 16.14 4.55
C ASN A 264 -20.10 14.75 4.87
N ALA A 265 -19.66 14.52 6.11
CA ALA A 265 -19.03 13.27 6.52
C ALA A 265 -20.05 12.25 7.05
N GLU A 266 -19.87 10.98 6.68
CA GLU A 266 -20.73 9.86 7.10
C GLU A 266 -19.98 8.89 8.03
N HIS A 267 -20.73 8.21 8.91
CA HIS A 267 -20.15 7.10 9.67
C HIS A 267 -20.16 5.83 8.82
N HIS A 268 -19.08 5.05 8.90
CA HIS A 268 -18.90 3.82 8.15
C HIS A 268 -19.02 2.58 9.05
N CYS A 269 -19.51 1.48 8.47
CA CYS A 269 -19.47 0.19 9.15
C CYS A 269 -18.01 -0.25 9.36
N THR A 270 -17.63 -0.55 10.60
CA THR A 270 -16.28 -0.97 10.96
C THR A 270 -15.83 -2.24 10.24
N SER A 271 -16.75 -3.13 9.86
CA SER A 271 -16.43 -4.40 9.20
C SER A 271 -16.43 -4.34 7.66
N CYS A 272 -17.41 -3.68 7.03
CA CYS A 272 -17.51 -3.64 5.57
C CYS A 272 -17.14 -2.28 4.95
N ASN A 273 -16.85 -1.28 5.77
CA ASN A 273 -16.46 0.07 5.39
C ASN A 273 -17.47 0.82 4.51
N LEU A 274 -18.74 0.41 4.52
CA LEU A 274 -19.81 1.10 3.79
C LEU A 274 -20.59 2.04 4.73
N PRO A 275 -20.98 3.24 4.27
CA PRO A 275 -21.86 4.13 5.01
C PRO A 275 -23.31 3.66 4.94
N ALA A 276 -24.17 4.21 5.82
CA ALA A 276 -25.59 3.85 5.86
C ALA A 276 -26.31 4.16 4.53
N SER A 277 -25.99 5.28 3.89
CA SER A 277 -26.54 5.73 2.62
C SER A 277 -26.38 4.69 1.50
N LYS A 278 -25.19 4.10 1.38
CA LYS A 278 -24.88 3.05 0.38
C LYS A 278 -25.56 1.72 0.66
N LEU A 279 -26.02 1.50 1.88
CA LEU A 279 -26.69 0.28 2.31
C LEU A 279 -28.22 0.41 2.34
N GLY A 280 -28.77 1.58 1.98
CA GLY A 280 -30.20 1.86 2.11
C GLY A 280 -30.67 1.89 3.57
N LEU A 281 -29.77 2.17 4.51
CA LEU A 281 -30.06 2.28 5.94
C LEU A 281 -30.16 3.76 6.33
N THR A 282 -31.03 4.07 7.30
CA THR A 282 -31.11 5.41 7.88
C THR A 282 -29.95 5.69 8.84
N THR A 283 -29.54 4.69 9.62
CA THR A 283 -28.45 4.80 10.60
C THR A 283 -27.73 3.47 10.81
N LEU A 284 -26.45 3.52 11.18
CA LEU A 284 -25.68 2.35 11.63
C LEU A 284 -25.88 2.11 13.13
N SER A 285 -25.80 0.85 13.55
CA SER A 285 -25.87 0.45 14.97
C SER A 285 -24.53 0.64 15.67
N ALA A 286 -24.51 1.30 16.83
CA ALA A 286 -23.28 1.51 17.60
C ALA A 286 -23.06 0.42 18.67
N CYS A 287 -21.79 0.06 18.89
CA CYS A 287 -21.40 -0.79 20.02
C CYS A 287 -21.59 -0.06 21.35
N GLN A 288 -22.55 -0.51 22.18
CA GLN A 288 -22.90 0.17 23.44
C GLN A 288 -21.73 0.23 24.44
N ARG A 289 -20.91 -0.82 24.52
CA ARG A 289 -19.74 -0.85 25.42
C ARG A 289 -18.67 0.16 25.01
N CYS A 290 -18.44 0.36 23.72
CA CYS A 290 -17.49 1.36 23.24
C CYS A 290 -18.07 2.78 23.38
N LYS A 291 -19.38 2.93 23.10
CA LYS A 291 -20.07 4.21 23.30
C LYS A 291 -19.99 4.70 24.75
N ALA A 292 -20.01 3.79 25.74
CA ALA A 292 -19.87 4.12 27.16
C ALA A 292 -18.49 4.70 27.55
N ILE A 293 -17.48 4.59 26.68
CA ILE A 293 -16.16 5.20 26.84
C ILE A 293 -15.88 6.23 25.72
N ASP A 294 -16.93 6.81 25.15
CA ASP A 294 -16.89 7.82 24.08
C ASP A 294 -16.21 7.37 22.78
N ARG A 295 -16.10 6.05 22.55
CA ARG A 295 -15.57 5.48 21.30
C ARG A 295 -16.71 4.98 20.41
N LEU A 296 -16.84 5.57 19.23
CA LEU A 296 -17.89 5.27 18.26
C LEU A 296 -17.47 4.15 17.32
N VAL A 297 -18.01 2.94 17.53
CA VAL A 297 -17.81 1.79 16.64
C VAL A 297 -19.16 1.40 16.06
N TYR A 298 -19.31 1.46 14.74
CA TYR A 298 -20.58 1.32 14.04
C TYR A 298 -20.62 0.07 13.18
N TYR A 299 -21.79 -0.55 13.08
CA TYR A 299 -22.04 -1.72 12.26
C TYR A 299 -23.37 -1.58 11.52
N CYS A 300 -23.41 -2.04 10.27
CA CYS A 300 -24.65 -2.11 9.52
C CYS A 300 -25.52 -3.32 9.89
N SER A 301 -24.93 -4.36 10.49
CA SER A 301 -25.64 -5.58 10.87
C SER A 301 -24.95 -6.33 12.02
N LYS A 302 -25.70 -7.21 12.70
CA LYS A 302 -25.15 -8.13 13.72
C LYS A 302 -24.09 -9.07 13.14
N GLN A 303 -24.19 -9.41 11.86
CA GLN A 303 -23.18 -10.22 11.17
C GLN A 303 -21.85 -9.45 11.09
N CYS A 304 -21.87 -8.20 10.63
CA CYS A 304 -20.67 -7.35 10.59
C CYS A 304 -20.04 -7.17 11.98
N GLN A 305 -20.87 -6.95 13.02
CA GLN A 305 -20.38 -6.89 14.39
C GLN A 305 -19.72 -8.20 14.84
N THR A 306 -20.32 -9.35 14.51
CA THR A 306 -19.77 -10.68 14.89
C THR A 306 -18.48 -10.99 14.14
N THR A 307 -18.37 -10.59 12.88
CA THR A 307 -17.13 -10.70 12.09
C THR A 307 -16.03 -9.86 12.74
N ASP A 308 -16.26 -8.56 12.96
CA ASP A 308 -15.28 -7.67 13.61
C ASP A 308 -14.90 -8.14 15.03
N TRP A 309 -15.86 -8.71 15.77
CA TRP A 309 -15.62 -9.34 17.08
C TRP A 309 -14.54 -10.42 17.05
N LYS A 310 -14.52 -11.23 15.97
CA LYS A 310 -13.62 -12.38 15.81
C LYS A 310 -12.34 -12.03 15.04
N THR A 311 -12.50 -11.32 13.93
CA THR A 311 -11.46 -11.14 12.90
C THR A 311 -11.13 -9.67 12.62
N GLY A 312 -11.65 -8.73 13.42
CA GLY A 312 -11.23 -7.33 13.33
C GLY A 312 -9.73 -7.19 13.56
N THR A 313 -9.18 -6.02 13.25
CA THR A 313 -7.77 -5.72 13.50
C THR A 313 -7.61 -4.48 14.38
N PRO A 314 -7.22 -4.66 15.66
CA PRO A 314 -7.31 -5.92 16.42
C PRO A 314 -8.76 -6.43 16.53
N PRO A 315 -8.98 -7.72 16.89
CA PRO A 315 -10.33 -8.25 17.06
C PRO A 315 -11.11 -7.43 18.08
N HIS A 316 -12.33 -7.00 17.77
CA HIS A 316 -13.04 -6.04 18.63
C HIS A 316 -13.18 -6.51 20.08
N LYS A 317 -13.29 -7.83 20.30
CA LYS A 317 -13.36 -8.43 21.64
C LYS A 317 -12.17 -8.06 22.55
N THR A 318 -10.99 -7.82 21.99
CA THR A 318 -9.78 -7.51 22.76
C THR A 318 -9.81 -6.06 23.27
N VAL A 319 -10.42 -5.15 22.51
CA VAL A 319 -10.46 -3.71 22.81
C VAL A 319 -11.81 -3.20 23.32
N CYS A 320 -12.91 -3.94 23.14
CA CYS A 320 -14.28 -3.50 23.40
C CYS A 320 -14.48 -2.95 24.83
N GLY A 321 -14.87 -1.68 24.95
CA GLY A 321 -15.12 -1.02 26.24
C GLY A 321 -13.90 -0.81 27.13
N LYS A 322 -12.68 -1.04 26.63
CA LYS A 322 -11.43 -0.83 27.36
C LYS A 322 -10.76 0.46 26.87
N LYS A 323 -10.52 1.40 27.79
CA LYS A 323 -9.73 2.61 27.54
C LYS A 323 -8.26 2.27 27.33
N GLY A 324 -7.55 2.98 26.46
CA GLY A 324 -6.15 2.79 26.09
C GLY A 324 -5.88 1.54 25.23
N ALA A 325 -6.79 0.56 25.19
CA ALA A 325 -6.54 -0.72 24.52
C ALA A 325 -6.29 -0.60 23.00
N VAL A 326 -6.88 0.40 22.34
CA VAL A 326 -6.62 0.69 20.92
C VAL A 326 -5.22 1.25 20.73
N ALA A 327 -4.78 2.19 21.58
CA ALA A 327 -3.41 2.69 21.56
C ALA A 327 -2.40 1.56 21.75
N THR A 328 -2.61 0.70 22.76
CA THR A 328 -1.75 -0.45 23.00
C THR A 328 -1.70 -1.38 21.79
N ALA A 329 -2.84 -1.65 21.15
CA ALA A 329 -2.88 -2.51 19.97
C ALA A 329 -2.21 -1.89 18.74
N LEU A 330 -2.31 -0.57 18.55
CA LEU A 330 -1.66 0.15 17.44
C LEU A 330 -0.13 0.21 17.59
N LEU A 331 0.34 0.28 18.84
CA LEU A 331 1.76 0.36 19.20
C LEU A 331 2.40 -1.01 19.42
N SER A 332 1.59 -2.04 19.67
CA SER A 332 2.10 -3.40 19.68
C SER A 332 2.75 -3.61 18.32
N PRO A 333 4.01 -4.08 18.27
CA PRO A 333 4.51 -4.59 17.00
C PRO A 333 3.44 -5.56 16.55
N VAL A 334 2.92 -5.34 15.34
CA VAL A 334 2.26 -6.45 14.66
C VAL A 334 3.35 -7.47 14.68
N ALA A 335 3.20 -8.50 15.55
CA ALA A 335 4.06 -9.67 15.53
C ALA A 335 4.13 -9.89 14.04
N ALA A 336 5.32 -9.68 13.47
CA ALA A 336 5.48 -9.98 12.07
C ALA A 336 4.80 -11.34 12.04
N ALA A 337 3.75 -11.46 11.21
CA ALA A 337 3.66 -12.75 10.58
C ALA A 337 5.05 -12.78 9.96
N GLU A 338 5.99 -13.39 10.71
CA GLU A 338 7.10 -14.10 10.17
C GLU A 338 6.34 -14.79 9.07
N ASP A 339 6.46 -14.20 7.87
CA ASP A 339 6.36 -14.97 6.67
C ASP A 339 7.38 -16.04 7.02
N ASP A 340 6.91 -17.12 7.65
CA ASP A 340 7.55 -18.41 7.87
C ASP A 340 7.70 -19.04 6.47
N ASP A 341 8.05 -18.19 5.49
CA ASP A 341 8.46 -18.44 4.12
C ASP A 341 9.81 -19.17 4.16
N ASP A 342 10.52 -19.17 5.29
CA ASP A 342 11.82 -19.84 5.38
C ASP A 342 11.75 -21.32 5.78
N ASP A 343 10.64 -21.87 6.31
CA ASP A 343 10.69 -23.28 6.79
C ASP A 343 9.45 -24.16 6.61
N LEU A 344 8.50 -23.81 5.72
CA LEU A 344 7.39 -24.73 5.41
C LEU A 344 7.85 -26.12 4.88
N TYR A 345 9.08 -26.22 4.37
CA TYR A 345 9.61 -27.43 3.74
C TYR A 345 10.84 -28.03 4.42
N GLY A 346 11.29 -27.48 5.55
CA GLY A 346 12.51 -27.89 6.27
C GLY A 346 13.79 -27.87 5.42
N PRO A 347 14.94 -28.28 5.98
CA PRO A 347 16.15 -28.51 5.21
C PRO A 347 15.99 -29.70 4.25
N PRO A 348 16.72 -29.76 3.12
CA PRO A 348 16.76 -30.96 2.30
C PRO A 348 17.30 -32.16 3.10
N VAL A 349 16.81 -33.36 2.80
CA VAL A 349 17.31 -34.61 3.37
C VAL A 349 18.79 -34.77 3.02
N ASP A 350 19.60 -35.28 3.95
CA ASP A 350 21.03 -35.51 3.74
C ASP A 350 21.31 -36.27 2.43
N GLY A 351 22.25 -35.75 1.64
CA GLY A 351 22.60 -36.28 0.32
C GLY A 351 21.72 -35.81 -0.85
N TYR A 352 20.65 -35.06 -0.60
CA TYR A 352 19.81 -34.47 -1.63
C TYR A 352 20.05 -32.96 -1.76
N THR A 353 20.44 -32.49 -2.94
CA THR A 353 20.53 -31.06 -3.25
C THR A 353 19.29 -30.64 -4.03
N ARG A 354 18.49 -29.71 -3.47
CA ARG A 354 17.33 -29.14 -4.17
C ARG A 354 17.80 -28.45 -5.45
N SER A 355 17.20 -28.80 -6.58
CA SER A 355 17.50 -28.12 -7.84
C SER A 355 17.00 -26.66 -7.80
N PRO A 356 17.60 -25.74 -8.58
CA PRO A 356 17.11 -24.36 -8.67
C PRO A 356 15.61 -24.27 -9.06
N ALA A 357 15.13 -25.19 -9.91
CA ALA A 357 13.73 -25.29 -10.29
C ALA A 357 12.84 -25.70 -9.11
N LEU A 358 13.28 -26.66 -8.29
CA LEU A 358 12.56 -27.06 -7.09
C LEU A 358 12.54 -25.94 -6.05
N LEU A 359 13.65 -25.24 -5.81
CA LEU A 359 13.68 -24.07 -4.92
C LEU A 359 12.71 -22.98 -5.37
N HIS A 360 12.65 -22.73 -6.69
CA HIS A 360 11.69 -21.80 -7.25
C HIS A 360 10.24 -22.26 -7.04
N GLN A 361 9.95 -23.54 -7.25
CA GLN A 361 8.62 -24.12 -7.06
C GLN A 361 8.18 -24.15 -5.60
N LEU A 362 9.07 -24.47 -4.66
CA LEU A 362 8.80 -24.40 -3.22
C LEU A 362 8.46 -22.97 -2.80
N LYS A 363 9.19 -21.98 -3.31
CA LYS A 363 8.90 -20.55 -3.10
C LYS A 363 7.55 -20.12 -3.68
N LEU A 364 7.11 -20.72 -4.78
CA LEU A 364 5.78 -20.48 -5.33
C LEU A 364 4.70 -21.10 -4.44
N LEU A 365 4.89 -22.35 -4.00
CA LEU A 365 3.93 -23.08 -3.15
C LEU A 365 3.77 -22.48 -1.75
N GLN A 366 4.83 -21.89 -1.19
CA GLN A 366 4.77 -21.13 0.07
C GLN A 366 3.84 -19.92 -0.03
N ARG A 367 3.85 -19.22 -1.17
CA ARG A 367 3.06 -18.00 -1.37
C ARG A 367 1.55 -18.25 -1.49
N LYS A 368 1.11 -19.44 -1.90
CA LYS A 368 -0.31 -19.86 -1.95
C LYS A 368 -0.39 -21.40 -1.91
N PRO A 369 -0.83 -22.04 -0.81
CA PRO A 369 -0.99 -23.49 -0.78
C PRO A 369 -2.21 -23.92 -1.62
N GLY A 370 -1.95 -24.21 -2.90
CA GLY A 370 -2.87 -24.73 -3.91
C GLY A 370 -2.08 -25.14 -5.14
N ASP A 371 -2.66 -25.94 -6.03
CA ASP A 371 -1.96 -26.50 -7.20
C ASP A 371 -1.29 -25.39 -8.04
N HIS A 372 0.04 -25.30 -7.94
CA HIS A 372 0.85 -24.39 -8.74
C HIS A 372 1.57 -25.16 -9.84
N GLY A 373 1.25 -24.82 -11.08
CA GLY A 373 2.07 -25.12 -12.25
C GLY A 373 3.11 -24.02 -12.50
N VAL A 374 4.23 -24.38 -13.13
CA VAL A 374 5.25 -23.42 -13.56
C VAL A 374 4.69 -22.58 -14.72
N MET A 375 4.52 -21.28 -14.52
CA MET A 375 4.18 -20.35 -15.61
C MET A 375 5.44 -19.77 -16.24
N LEU A 376 5.64 -20.01 -17.54
CA LEU A 376 6.65 -19.33 -18.36
C LEU A 376 5.98 -18.20 -19.17
N GLN A 377 6.73 -17.12 -19.44
CA GLN A 377 6.23 -15.80 -19.88
C GLN A 377 5.72 -15.68 -21.34
N ASP A 378 5.29 -16.76 -22.00
CA ASP A 378 4.78 -16.73 -23.39
C ASP A 378 3.29 -17.19 -23.45
N PRO A 379 2.48 -16.98 -24.52
CA PRO A 379 1.02 -16.84 -24.45
C PRO A 379 0.28 -18.17 -24.27
N MET A 380 0.96 -19.23 -23.84
CA MET A 380 0.47 -20.60 -23.74
C MET A 380 0.22 -21.07 -22.29
N GLY A 381 -0.08 -20.14 -21.38
CA GLY A 381 -0.28 -20.38 -19.93
C GLY A 381 -1.50 -21.22 -19.52
N LYS A 382 -1.95 -22.19 -20.33
CA LYS A 382 -2.96 -23.19 -19.98
C LYS A 382 -2.56 -24.63 -20.31
N LEU A 383 -1.27 -24.95 -20.38
CA LEU A 383 -0.84 -26.35 -20.45
C LEU A 383 -0.57 -26.87 -19.04
N PHE A 384 -1.59 -27.50 -18.46
CA PHE A 384 -1.34 -28.60 -17.55
C PHE A 384 -0.72 -29.71 -18.39
N PHE A 385 0.55 -30.06 -18.18
CA PHE A 385 1.12 -31.29 -18.77
C PHE A 385 0.54 -32.49 -18.02
N LYS A 386 -0.77 -32.71 -18.18
CA LYS A 386 -1.45 -33.96 -17.81
C LYS A 386 -1.36 -34.99 -18.93
N THR A 387 -0.75 -34.62 -20.06
CA THR A 387 -0.75 -35.41 -21.28
C THR A 387 0.69 -35.65 -21.71
N GLY A 388 1.11 -36.92 -21.72
CA GLY A 388 2.37 -37.38 -22.33
C GLY A 388 2.33 -37.34 -23.86
N ALA A 389 1.66 -36.34 -24.45
CA ALA A 389 1.54 -36.22 -25.88
C ALA A 389 2.93 -35.90 -26.46
N PRO A 390 3.43 -36.67 -27.44
CA PRO A 390 4.82 -36.52 -27.90
C PRO A 390 5.17 -35.11 -28.38
N SER A 391 4.21 -34.41 -28.99
CA SER A 391 4.39 -33.04 -29.49
C SER A 391 4.56 -31.98 -28.39
N GLU A 392 3.94 -32.19 -27.22
CA GLU A 392 4.04 -31.30 -26.05
C GLU A 392 5.36 -31.52 -25.33
N VAL A 393 5.80 -32.78 -25.19
CA VAL A 393 7.10 -33.13 -24.61
C VAL A 393 8.25 -32.59 -25.46
N LEU A 394 8.13 -32.63 -26.79
CA LEU A 394 9.11 -32.00 -27.68
C LEU A 394 9.16 -30.48 -27.50
N MET A 395 8.03 -29.82 -27.27
CA MET A 395 8.00 -28.38 -26.99
C MET A 395 8.70 -28.05 -25.66
N MET A 396 8.42 -28.84 -24.62
CA MET A 396 9.07 -28.71 -23.32
C MET A 396 10.60 -28.91 -23.43
N TYR A 397 11.04 -29.90 -24.20
CA TYR A 397 12.47 -30.11 -24.49
C TYR A 397 13.12 -28.87 -25.10
N ASN A 398 12.52 -28.28 -26.15
CA ASN A 398 13.07 -27.11 -26.83
C ASN A 398 13.22 -25.89 -25.89
N LEU A 399 12.33 -25.74 -24.92
CA LEU A 399 12.39 -24.65 -23.92
C LEU A 399 13.50 -24.88 -22.88
N LEU A 400 13.71 -26.13 -22.48
CA LEU A 400 14.68 -26.49 -21.45
C LEU A 400 16.10 -26.71 -22.00
N GLU A 401 16.25 -26.99 -23.29
CA GLU A 401 17.53 -27.30 -23.92
C GLU A 401 18.62 -26.22 -23.71
N PRO A 402 18.37 -24.90 -23.89
CA PRO A 402 19.40 -23.89 -23.67
C PRO A 402 19.89 -23.85 -22.21
N THR A 403 18.98 -24.05 -21.26
CA THR A 403 19.30 -24.09 -19.83
C THR A 403 20.10 -25.36 -19.51
N ALA A 404 19.70 -26.51 -20.06
CA ALA A 404 20.40 -27.76 -19.88
C ALA A 404 21.82 -27.74 -20.48
N LYS A 405 22.02 -27.04 -21.61
CA LYS A 405 23.36 -26.81 -22.21
C LYS A 405 24.29 -26.04 -21.27
N ASN A 406 23.75 -25.07 -20.52
CA ASN A 406 24.53 -24.19 -19.65
C ASN A 406 24.64 -24.69 -18.20
N ALA A 407 23.86 -25.70 -17.82
CA ALA A 407 23.87 -26.25 -16.47
C ALA A 407 25.04 -27.21 -16.25
N VAL A 408 26.02 -26.79 -15.44
CA VAL A 408 27.19 -27.60 -15.08
C VAL A 408 26.75 -28.91 -14.43
N GLY A 409 27.12 -30.04 -15.04
CA GLY A 409 26.84 -31.38 -14.53
C GLY A 409 25.46 -31.95 -14.86
N PHE A 410 24.56 -31.21 -15.52
CA PHE A 410 23.29 -31.76 -16.01
C PHE A 410 23.39 -32.15 -17.49
N GLY A 411 23.56 -31.18 -18.39
CA GLY A 411 23.70 -31.43 -19.83
C GLY A 411 22.40 -31.83 -20.53
N VAL A 412 22.41 -31.75 -21.86
CA VAL A 412 21.25 -32.05 -22.72
C VAL A 412 20.87 -33.52 -22.67
N ASP A 413 21.83 -34.43 -22.52
CA ASP A 413 21.57 -35.87 -22.50
C ASP A 413 20.77 -36.29 -21.27
N LYS A 414 21.03 -35.67 -20.11
CA LYS A 414 20.23 -35.94 -18.89
C LYS A 414 18.82 -35.36 -19.00
N LEU A 415 18.66 -34.22 -19.68
CA LEU A 415 17.32 -33.70 -20.01
C LEU A 415 16.54 -34.69 -20.87
N ARG A 416 17.15 -35.22 -21.95
CA ARG A 416 16.51 -36.21 -22.82
C ARG A 416 16.14 -37.48 -22.05
N ALA A 417 17.07 -38.01 -21.27
CA ALA A 417 16.85 -39.21 -20.47
C ALA A 417 15.73 -39.01 -19.43
N GLN A 418 15.66 -37.83 -18.82
CA GLN A 418 14.58 -37.48 -17.90
C GLN A 418 13.23 -37.44 -18.61
N LEU A 419 13.12 -36.78 -19.76
CA LEU A 419 11.87 -36.69 -20.50
C LEU A 419 11.39 -38.06 -21.02
N LEU A 420 12.32 -38.90 -21.47
CA LEU A 420 12.01 -40.28 -21.84
C LEU A 420 11.53 -41.09 -20.64
N LYS A 421 12.17 -40.95 -19.48
CA LYS A 421 11.80 -41.66 -18.25
C LYS A 421 10.45 -41.22 -17.69
N GLU A 422 10.19 -39.92 -17.67
CA GLU A 422 8.99 -39.35 -17.03
C GLU A 422 7.75 -39.39 -17.94
N TYR A 423 7.93 -39.22 -19.25
CA TYR A 423 6.82 -39.09 -20.20
C TYR A 423 6.76 -40.23 -21.22
N GLY A 424 7.75 -41.12 -21.28
CA GLY A 424 7.80 -42.20 -22.27
C GLY A 424 8.03 -41.71 -23.70
N VAL A 425 8.54 -40.48 -23.89
CA VAL A 425 8.70 -39.86 -25.21
C VAL A 425 10.18 -39.63 -25.51
N ASP A 426 10.66 -40.22 -26.61
CA ASP A 426 11.95 -39.87 -27.20
C ASP A 426 11.80 -38.61 -28.08
N VAL A 427 12.29 -37.50 -27.58
CA VAL A 427 12.19 -36.18 -28.23
C VAL A 427 12.91 -36.10 -29.57
N GLU A 428 13.93 -36.94 -29.82
CA GLU A 428 14.61 -36.98 -31.12
C GLU A 428 13.74 -37.68 -32.17
N GLU A 429 13.04 -38.74 -31.80
CA GLU A 429 12.11 -39.43 -32.70
C GLU A 429 10.94 -38.52 -33.11
N VAL A 430 10.37 -37.79 -32.14
CA VAL A 430 9.28 -36.85 -32.42
C VAL A 430 9.74 -35.71 -33.33
N ARG A 431 10.98 -35.21 -33.14
CA ARG A 431 11.52 -34.14 -33.98
C ARG A 431 11.69 -34.61 -35.42
N LYS A 432 12.26 -35.80 -35.63
CA LYS A 432 12.40 -36.43 -36.95
C LYS A 432 11.05 -36.65 -37.62
N ALA A 433 10.05 -37.11 -36.87
CA ALA A 433 8.69 -37.31 -37.39
C ALA A 433 8.07 -35.99 -37.90
N LYS A 434 8.21 -34.90 -37.14
CA LYS A 434 7.73 -33.57 -37.56
C LYS A 434 8.47 -33.00 -38.75
N GLU A 435 9.78 -33.23 -38.86
CA GLU A 435 10.56 -32.80 -40.02
C GLU A 435 10.15 -33.56 -41.29
N ALA A 436 9.90 -34.86 -41.18
CA ALA A 436 9.39 -35.67 -42.28
C ALA A 436 7.96 -35.28 -42.72
N GLU A 437 7.12 -34.84 -41.78
CA GLU A 437 5.77 -34.32 -42.08
C GLU A 437 5.83 -32.98 -42.83
N LYS A 438 6.72 -32.06 -42.45
CA LYS A 438 6.91 -30.77 -43.13
C LYS A 438 7.50 -30.87 -44.53
N ALA A 439 8.18 -31.98 -44.85
CA ALA A 439 8.80 -32.21 -46.14
C ALA A 439 7.82 -32.78 -47.18
N LYS A 440 6.62 -33.19 -46.74
CA LYS A 440 5.49 -33.58 -47.60
C LYS A 440 4.60 -32.37 -47.86
#